data_AF-A0A843WBY2-F1
#
_entry.id   AF-A0A843WBY2-F1
#
_cell.length_a   1.000
_cell.length_b   1.000
_cell.length_c   1.000
_cell.angle_alpha   90.00
_cell.angle_beta   90.00
_cell.angle_gamma   90.00
#
_symmetry.space_group_name_H-M   'P 1'
#
loop_
_entity.id
_entity.type
_entity.pdbx_description
1 polymer ?
#
loop_
_entity_poly.entity_id
_entity_poly.type
_entity_poly.pdbx_seq_one_letter_code
_entity_poly.pdbx_strand_id
1 'polypeptide(L)'
;FYTFLETTLVTLSLLPHFIAFFSEGEIPGSPGTLATTFLAFVLNLAFAVSVLGFMIMHISLAYEKKTTPKWRYDLGRRKNFEQVFGTDKKHWFIPSYSEEDVRRIPALQGLDYPSKPDLDAQEF
;
A
#
# COMPACT_ATOMS: atom_id res chain seq x y z
N PHE A 1 0.94 3.18 0.44
CA PHE A 1 -0.27 3.42 1.25
C PHE A 1 -0.60 4.91 1.36
N TYR A 2 0.25 5.75 1.95
CA TYR A 2 -0.06 7.18 2.14
C TYR A 2 -0.36 7.94 0.85
N THR A 3 0.39 7.68 -0.22
CA THR A 3 0.13 8.28 -1.54
C THR A 3 -1.28 7.95 -2.07
N PHE A 4 -1.75 6.73 -1.88
CA PHE A 4 -3.11 6.34 -2.27
C PHE A 4 -4.17 7.06 -1.42
N LEU A 5 -3.91 7.17 -0.10
CA LEU A 5 -4.80 7.87 0.81
C LEU A 5 -4.91 9.36 0.46
N GLU A 6 -3.77 10.02 0.21
CA GLU A 6 -3.69 11.43 -0.17
C GLU A 6 -4.44 11.70 -1.47
N THR A 7 -4.16 10.93 -2.52
CA THR A 7 -4.78 11.15 -3.83
C THR A 7 -6.27 10.86 -3.80
N THR A 8 -6.70 9.82 -3.08
CA THR A 8 -8.13 9.52 -2.87
C THR A 8 -8.81 10.65 -2.10
N LEU A 9 -8.19 11.18 -1.04
CA LEU A 9 -8.75 12.29 -0.25
C LEU A 9 -8.90 13.56 -1.10
N VAL A 10 -7.89 13.89 -1.91
CA VAL A 10 -7.94 15.02 -2.84
C VAL A 10 -9.05 14.81 -3.87
N THR A 11 -9.13 13.64 -4.50
CA THR A 11 -10.19 13.31 -5.46
C THR A 11 -11.59 13.44 -4.84
N LEU A 12 -11.82 12.90 -3.64
CA LEU A 12 -13.11 12.99 -2.95
C LEU A 12 -13.46 14.43 -2.57
N SER A 13 -12.48 15.23 -2.13
CA SER A 13 -12.67 16.64 -1.77
C SER A 13 -13.00 17.51 -2.98
N LEU A 14 -12.41 17.19 -4.15
CA LEU A 14 -12.65 17.92 -5.40
C LEU A 14 -13.87 17.41 -6.18
N LEU A 15 -14.43 16.25 -5.83
CA LEU A 15 -15.58 15.66 -6.53
C LEU A 15 -16.80 16.59 -6.62
N PRO A 16 -17.23 17.31 -5.56
CA PRO A 16 -18.35 18.23 -5.67
C PRO A 16 -18.07 19.39 -6.63
N HIS A 17 -16.84 19.91 -6.63
CA HIS A 17 -16.41 20.98 -7.52
C HIS A 17 -16.34 20.50 -8.97
N PHE A 18 -15.89 19.26 -9.18
CA PHE A 18 -15.86 18.62 -10.49
C PHE A 18 -17.26 18.38 -11.04
N ILE A 19 -18.23 17.96 -10.21
CA ILE A 19 -19.63 17.79 -10.64
C ILE A 19 -20.29 19.14 -10.95
N ALA A 20 -20.04 20.16 -10.12
CA ALA A 20 -20.54 21.51 -10.34
C ALA A 20 -20.07 22.10 -11.68
N PHE A 21 -18.87 21.74 -12.14
CA PHE A 21 -18.34 22.15 -13.45
C PHE A 21 -19.22 21.69 -14.63
N PHE A 22 -19.87 20.53 -14.53
CA PHE A 22 -20.76 20.00 -15.57
C PHE A 22 -22.23 20.36 -15.36
N SER A 23 -22.56 21.07 -14.29
CA SER A 23 -23.93 21.50 -13.99
C SER A 23 -24.20 22.85 -14.65
N GLU A 24 -25.41 23.09 -15.16
CA GLU A 24 -25.79 24.32 -15.90
C GLU A 24 -25.84 25.61 -15.04
N GLY A 25 -25.25 25.61 -13.84
CA GLY A 25 -25.19 26.77 -12.95
C GLY A 25 -24.00 27.68 -13.26
N GLU A 26 -24.10 28.96 -12.86
CA GLU A 26 -22.93 29.85 -12.85
C GLU A 26 -21.83 29.22 -11.98
N ILE A 27 -20.67 28.98 -12.58
CA ILE A 27 -19.53 28.42 -11.87
C ILE A 27 -18.77 29.58 -11.21
N PRO A 28 -18.80 29.71 -9.87
CA PRO A 28 -18.06 30.77 -9.20
C PRO A 28 -16.57 30.47 -9.28
N GLY A 29 -15.82 31.23 -10.09
CA GLY A 29 -14.36 31.11 -10.14
C GLY A 29 -13.72 31.69 -11.39
N SER A 30 -12.43 31.97 -11.32
CA SER A 30 -11.66 32.33 -12.51
C SER A 30 -11.41 31.09 -13.40
N PRO A 31 -11.28 31.24 -14.73
CA PRO A 31 -10.99 30.12 -15.64
C PRO A 31 -9.74 29.31 -15.23
N GLY A 32 -8.73 29.97 -14.63
CA GLY A 32 -7.54 29.30 -14.12
C GLY A 32 -7.80 28.41 -12.91
N THR A 33 -8.70 28.82 -12.02
CA THR A 33 -9.10 27.99 -10.85
C THR A 33 -9.85 26.74 -11.33
N LEU A 34 -10.70 26.88 -12.34
CA LEU A 34 -11.43 25.75 -12.91
C LEU A 34 -10.52 24.75 -13.61
N ALA A 35 -9.59 25.25 -14.45
CA ALA A 35 -8.62 24.40 -15.13
C ALA A 35 -7.73 23.62 -14.14
N THR A 36 -7.30 24.28 -13.05
CA THR A 36 -6.49 23.63 -12.02
C THR A 36 -7.28 22.60 -11.22
N THR A 37 -8.53 22.87 -10.83
CA THR A 37 -9.40 21.90 -10.17
C THR A 37 -9.67 20.67 -11.06
N PHE A 38 -9.97 20.88 -12.34
CA PHE A 38 -10.20 19.80 -13.30
C PHE A 38 -8.95 18.91 -13.45
N LEU A 39 -7.79 19.54 -13.70
CA LEU A 39 -6.53 18.83 -13.86
C LEU A 39 -6.15 18.07 -12.58
N ALA A 40 -6.26 18.72 -11.42
CA ALA A 40 -5.98 18.10 -10.14
C ALA A 40 -6.88 16.90 -9.88
N PHE A 41 -8.18 17.00 -10.17
CA PHE A 41 -9.12 15.89 -10.01
C PHE A 41 -8.74 14.69 -10.90
N VAL A 42 -8.56 14.93 -12.20
CA VAL A 42 -8.28 13.86 -13.18
C VAL A 42 -6.96 13.17 -12.89
N LEU A 43 -5.90 13.94 -12.61
CA LEU A 43 -4.58 13.38 -12.30
C LEU A 43 -4.60 12.59 -10.99
N ASN A 44 -5.20 13.11 -9.92
CA ASN A 44 -5.29 12.40 -8.64
C ASN A 44 -6.14 11.14 -8.75
N LEU A 45 -7.25 11.16 -9.50
CA LEU A 45 -8.08 9.99 -9.73
C LEU A 45 -7.32 8.90 -10.51
N ALA A 46 -6.69 9.27 -11.62
CA ALA A 46 -5.92 8.33 -12.43
C ALA A 46 -4.76 7.71 -11.64
N PHE A 47 -4.08 8.53 -10.84
CA PHE A 47 -2.98 8.07 -10.00
C PHE A 47 -3.48 7.21 -8.83
N ALA A 48 -4.59 7.55 -8.18
CA ALA A 48 -5.21 6.73 -7.13
C ALA A 48 -5.58 5.33 -7.64
N VAL A 49 -6.19 5.23 -8.82
CA VAL A 49 -6.54 3.94 -9.44
C VAL A 49 -5.28 3.13 -9.78
N SER A 50 -4.24 3.79 -10.30
CA SER A 50 -2.97 3.15 -10.63
C SER A 50 -2.25 2.61 -9.39
N VAL A 51 -2.16 3.41 -8.33
CA VAL A 51 -1.55 3.02 -7.05
C VAL A 51 -2.37 1.95 -6.35
N LEU A 52 -3.70 1.95 -6.48
CA LEU A 52 -4.56 0.89 -5.93
C LEU A 52 -4.20 -0.48 -6.52
N GLY A 53 -4.04 -0.58 -7.84
CA GLY A 53 -3.62 -1.83 -8.50
C GLY A 53 -2.25 -2.31 -8.00
N PHE A 54 -1.29 -1.39 -7.90
CA PHE A 54 0.04 -1.68 -7.34
C PHE A 54 -0.03 -2.13 -5.88
N MET A 55 -0.89 -1.50 -5.07
CA MET A 55 -1.07 -1.83 -3.66
C MET A 55 -1.70 -3.21 -3.47
N ILE A 56 -2.71 -3.58 -4.27
CA ILE A 56 -3.30 -4.93 -4.25
C ILE A 56 -2.24 -5.99 -4.58
N MET A 57 -1.38 -5.72 -5.56
CA MET A 57 -0.26 -6.60 -5.90
C MET A 57 0.71 -6.78 -4.72
N HIS A 58 1.12 -5.69 -4.07
CA HIS A 58 2.06 -5.75 -2.93
C HIS A 58 1.46 -6.44 -1.71
N ILE A 59 0.20 -6.17 -1.39
CA ILE A 59 -0.51 -6.82 -0.29
C ILE A 59 -0.63 -8.33 -0.58
N SER A 60 -0.97 -8.71 -1.81
CA SER A 60 -1.04 -10.13 -2.19
C SER A 60 0.30 -10.83 -2.00
N LEU A 61 1.41 -10.19 -2.38
CA LEU A 61 2.76 -10.73 -2.18
C LEU A 61 3.15 -10.84 -0.69
N ALA A 62 2.79 -9.84 0.13
CA ALA A 62 3.11 -9.82 1.55
C ALA A 62 2.32 -10.86 2.36
N TYR A 63 1.06 -11.12 1.99
CA TYR A 63 0.21 -12.04 2.73
C TYR A 63 0.24 -13.48 2.19
N GLU A 64 0.32 -13.71 0.88
CA GLU A 64 0.08 -15.05 0.32
C GLU A 64 0.62 -15.20 -1.11
N LYS A 65 1.72 -15.96 -1.28
CA LYS A 65 2.24 -16.30 -2.62
C LYS A 65 1.41 -17.43 -3.23
N LYS A 66 0.25 -17.11 -3.82
CA LYS A 66 -0.69 -18.09 -4.43
C LYS A 66 -0.16 -18.83 -5.67
N THR A 67 1.04 -18.55 -6.16
CA THR A 67 1.55 -19.07 -7.45
C THR A 67 2.65 -20.13 -7.34
N THR A 68 3.06 -20.58 -6.16
CA THR A 68 4.04 -21.68 -6.03
C THR A 68 3.73 -22.61 -4.84
N PRO A 69 3.55 -23.93 -5.03
CA PRO A 69 3.03 -24.81 -3.96
C PRO A 69 3.99 -25.05 -2.77
N LYS A 70 5.27 -24.69 -2.89
CA LYS A 70 6.29 -24.89 -1.85
C LYS A 70 7.28 -23.72 -1.88
N TRP A 71 6.94 -22.61 -1.23
CA TRP A 71 7.90 -21.52 -1.03
C TRP A 71 8.61 -21.68 0.32
N ARG A 72 9.95 -21.82 0.30
CA ARG A 72 10.76 -22.10 1.52
C ARG A 72 10.56 -21.08 2.63
N TYR A 73 10.24 -19.83 2.29
CA TYR A 73 10.10 -18.71 3.24
C TYR A 73 8.66 -18.36 3.60
N ASP A 74 7.67 -19.13 3.13
CA ASP A 74 6.28 -18.88 3.52
C ASP A 74 6.03 -19.50 4.91
N LEU A 75 6.01 -18.69 5.96
CA LEU A 75 5.76 -19.13 7.34
C LEU A 75 4.27 -19.00 7.74
N GLY A 76 3.40 -18.67 6.77
CA GLY A 76 1.98 -18.40 6.95
C GLY A 76 1.64 -16.90 7.01
N ARG A 77 0.41 -16.54 6.61
CA ARG A 77 -0.04 -15.14 6.40
C ARG A 77 0.32 -14.17 7.53
N ARG A 78 0.18 -14.61 8.78
CA ARG A 78 0.45 -13.77 9.97
C ARG A 78 1.94 -13.51 10.17
N LYS A 79 2.77 -14.57 10.07
CA LYS A 79 4.22 -14.48 10.27
C LYS A 79 4.90 -13.73 9.12
N ASN A 80 4.45 -13.94 7.88
CA ASN A 80 4.97 -13.20 6.72
C ASN A 80 4.66 -11.69 6.84
N PHE A 81 3.48 -11.34 7.36
CA PHE A 81 3.14 -9.94 7.60
C PHE A 81 4.00 -9.33 8.72
N GLU A 82 4.18 -10.05 9.83
CA GLU A 82 5.05 -9.64 10.95
C GLU A 82 6.52 -9.48 10.50
N GLN A 83 7.00 -10.24 9.52
CA GLN A 83 8.35 -10.05 8.95
C GLN A 83 8.52 -8.73 8.20
N VAL A 84 7.45 -8.22 7.57
CA VAL A 84 7.50 -6.99 6.77
C VAL A 84 7.22 -5.76 7.63
N PHE A 85 6.27 -5.86 8.56
CA PHE A 85 5.76 -4.72 9.34
C PHE A 85 6.21 -4.71 10.81
N GLY A 86 6.86 -5.77 11.29
CA GLY A 86 7.18 -5.94 12.71
C GLY A 86 6.00 -6.48 13.51
N THR A 87 6.24 -6.78 14.80
CA THR A 87 5.21 -7.31 15.70
C THR A 87 4.40 -6.20 16.38
N ASP A 88 4.95 -4.99 16.49
CA ASP A 88 4.25 -3.86 17.09
C ASP A 88 3.29 -3.17 16.12
N LYS A 89 1.99 -3.32 16.39
CA LYS A 89 0.89 -2.74 15.59
C LYS A 89 0.95 -1.21 15.48
N LYS A 90 1.56 -0.51 16.45
CA LYS A 90 1.69 0.96 16.39
C LYS A 90 2.55 1.40 15.22
N HIS A 91 3.55 0.59 14.89
CA HIS A 91 4.53 0.87 13.84
C HIS A 91 4.05 0.42 12.46
N TRP A 92 2.93 -0.29 12.34
CA TRP A 92 2.40 -0.73 11.04
C TRP A 92 1.94 0.43 10.15
N PHE A 93 1.56 1.56 10.76
CA PHE A 93 1.07 2.76 10.08
C PHE A 93 2.03 3.93 10.23
N ILE A 94 3.30 3.68 10.53
CA ILE A 94 4.36 4.70 10.64
C ILE A 94 5.59 4.13 9.93
N PRO A 95 6.33 4.92 9.12
CA PRO A 95 7.53 4.44 8.41
C PRO A 95 8.73 4.26 9.37
N SER A 96 8.57 3.43 10.39
CA SER A 96 9.57 3.17 11.44
C SER A 96 9.33 1.81 12.05
N TYR A 97 10.40 1.13 12.48
CA TYR A 97 10.32 -0.13 13.21
C TYR A 97 10.66 0.09 14.70
N SER A 98 10.09 -0.75 15.57
CA SER A 98 10.51 -0.82 16.97
C SER A 98 11.96 -1.32 17.07
N GLU A 99 12.76 -0.75 17.97
CA GLU A 99 14.13 -1.24 18.24
C GLU A 99 14.14 -2.73 18.62
N GLU A 100 13.09 -3.20 19.30
CA GLU A 100 12.96 -4.61 19.66
C GLU A 100 12.72 -5.49 18.45
N ASP A 101 11.89 -5.05 17.50
CA ASP A 101 11.61 -5.78 16.26
C ASP A 101 12.87 -5.84 15.37
N VAL A 102 13.60 -4.73 15.24
CA VAL A 102 14.86 -4.68 14.49
C VAL A 102 15.89 -5.64 15.08
N ARG A 103 15.96 -5.79 16.41
CA ARG A 103 16.88 -6.73 17.07
C ARG A 103 16.44 -8.18 16.96
N ARG A 104 15.13 -8.45 17.02
CA ARG A 104 14.58 -9.82 17.13
C ARG A 104 14.22 -10.45 15.80
N ILE A 105 14.06 -9.67 14.73
CA ILE A 105 13.64 -10.17 13.41
C ILE A 105 14.81 -9.98 12.43
N PRO A 106 15.63 -11.03 12.19
CA PRO A 106 16.77 -10.95 11.26
C PRO A 106 16.40 -10.53 9.84
N ALA A 107 15.18 -10.86 9.40
CA ALA A 107 14.64 -10.48 8.10
C ALA A 107 14.52 -8.95 7.92
N LEU A 108 14.31 -8.18 9.00
CA LEU A 108 14.28 -6.72 8.94
C LEU A 108 15.67 -6.11 8.70
N GLN A 109 16.73 -6.84 9.04
CA GLN A 109 18.12 -6.42 8.78
C GLN A 109 18.63 -6.92 7.42
N GLY A 110 17.83 -7.73 6.71
CA GLY A 110 18.22 -8.38 5.46
C GLY A 110 19.34 -9.40 5.59
N LEU A 111 19.66 -9.83 6.82
CA LEU A 111 20.76 -10.75 7.11
C LEU A 111 20.35 -12.20 6.85
N ASP A 112 19.21 -12.64 7.40
CA ASP A 112 18.73 -14.03 7.30
C ASP A 112 17.19 -14.10 7.23
N TYR A 113 16.68 -15.02 6.42
CA TYR A 113 15.23 -15.27 6.26
C TYR A 113 14.88 -16.66 6.80
N PRO A 114 14.01 -16.77 7.82
CA PRO A 114 13.64 -18.07 8.38
C PRO A 114 12.84 -18.91 7.37
N SER A 115 13.24 -20.17 7.20
CA SER A 115 12.62 -21.15 6.31
C SER A 115 11.65 -22.09 7.05
N LYS A 116 10.74 -22.73 6.31
CA LYS A 116 9.90 -23.83 6.81
C LYS A 116 10.78 -25.09 7.01
N PRO A 117 10.84 -25.67 8.23
CA PRO A 117 11.72 -26.82 8.52
C PRO A 117 11.32 -28.12 7.78
N ASP A 118 10.05 -28.27 7.39
CA ASP A 118 9.56 -29.47 6.66
C ASP A 118 10.14 -29.61 5.25
N LEU A 119 10.78 -28.58 4.68
CA LEU A 119 11.44 -28.65 3.38
C LEU A 119 12.90 -29.10 3.49
N ASP A 120 13.55 -28.85 4.63
CA ASP A 120 14.95 -29.23 4.86
C ASP A 120 15.06 -30.72 5.27
N ALA A 121 13.99 -31.32 5.80
CA ALA A 121 13.93 -32.75 6.13
C ALA A 121 13.69 -33.66 4.90
N GLN A 122 13.48 -33.10 3.71
CA GLN A 122 13.25 -33.84 2.46
C GLN A 122 14.46 -33.84 1.51
N GLU A 123 15.61 -33.28 1.93
CA GLU A 123 16.87 -33.22 1.14
C GLU A 123 17.93 -34.27 1.56
N PHE A 124 17.54 -35.34 2.29
CA PHE A 124 18.42 -36.48 2.58
C PHE A 124 17.83 -37.81 2.07
#